data_AF-A0A935HSH8-F1
#
_entry.id   AF-A0A935HSH8-F1
#
_cell.length_a   1.000
_cell.length_b   1.000
_cell.length_c   1.000
_cell.angle_alpha   90.00
_cell.angle_beta   90.00
_cell.angle_gamma   90.00
#
_symmetry.space_group_name_H-M   'P 1'
#
loop_
_entity.id
_entity.type
_entity.pdbx_description
1 polymer ?
#
loop_
_entity_poly.entity_id
_entity_poly.type
_entity_poly.pdbx_seq_one_letter_code
_entity_poly.pdbx_strand_id
1 'polypeptide(L)'
;MEPHEQHDELKEAPFLRSLPKVDPFVVPEGFFEGFPHAVGSRILKQRSKRAGWSAFILRPSVVGAFAVFAVVLLAWFAWPVQEHLESLSEQVIEPEELPQGTWDTDFLYEELGEEGFATTMDLPMDDEVLFAYLINEDLSLDLLTDEL
;
A
#
# COMPACT_ATOMS: atom_id res chain seq x y z
N MET A 1 -5.42 -49.67 -4.35
CA MET A 1 -5.54 -49.05 -3.01
C MET A 1 -4.40 -49.60 -2.19
N GLU A 2 -3.23 -48.97 -2.31
CA GLU A 2 -2.07 -49.33 -1.50
C GLU A 2 -2.34 -48.88 -0.06
N PRO A 3 -2.06 -49.71 0.95
CA PRO A 3 -2.23 -49.30 2.34
C PRO A 3 -1.14 -48.28 2.63
N HIS A 4 -1.52 -47.05 2.94
CA HIS A 4 -0.58 -46.08 3.50
C HIS A 4 -0.08 -46.65 4.83
N GLU A 5 1.09 -47.28 4.83
CA GLU A 5 1.89 -47.47 6.03
C GLU A 5 2.14 -46.08 6.60
N GLN A 6 1.32 -45.69 7.57
CA GLN A 6 1.51 -44.48 8.33
C GLN A 6 2.84 -44.63 9.06
N HIS A 7 3.88 -43.97 8.53
CA HIS A 7 5.08 -43.68 9.28
C HIS A 7 4.61 -42.95 10.55
N ASP A 8 4.63 -43.67 11.68
CA ASP A 8 4.34 -43.11 13.00
C ASP A 8 5.54 -42.26 13.41
N GLU A 9 5.67 -41.08 12.80
CA GLU A 9 6.71 -40.07 13.01
C GLU A 9 6.79 -39.63 14.48
N LEU A 10 5.73 -39.90 15.26
CA LEU A 10 5.64 -39.63 16.69
C LEU A 10 6.37 -40.67 17.56
N LYS A 11 6.96 -41.73 16.98
CA LYS A 11 7.78 -42.71 17.71
C LYS A 11 9.02 -42.09 18.35
N GLU A 12 9.63 -41.12 17.67
CA GLU A 12 10.86 -40.45 18.14
C GLU A 12 10.58 -39.33 19.14
N ALA A 13 9.31 -38.90 19.27
CA ALA A 13 8.88 -37.81 20.14
C ALA A 13 7.85 -38.28 21.19
N PRO A 14 8.26 -39.02 22.23
CA PRO A 14 7.35 -39.56 23.25
C PRO A 14 6.56 -38.48 23.99
N PHE A 15 7.14 -37.29 24.17
CA PHE A 15 6.46 -36.14 24.76
C PHE A 15 5.29 -35.64 23.88
N LEU A 16 5.52 -35.40 22.59
CA LEU A 16 4.46 -34.97 21.66
C LEU A 16 3.37 -36.02 21.51
N ARG A 17 3.73 -37.31 21.52
CA ARG A 17 2.78 -38.42 21.51
C ARG A 17 1.89 -38.47 22.76
N SER A 18 2.40 -37.97 23.89
CA SER A 18 1.66 -37.93 25.16
C SER A 18 0.71 -36.73 25.29
N LEU A 19 0.82 -35.74 24.40
CA LEU A 19 -0.07 -34.58 24.41
C LEU A 19 -1.49 -34.99 24.00
N PRO A 20 -2.53 -34.45 24.68
CA PRO A 20 -3.90 -34.69 24.30
C PRO A 20 -4.17 -34.09 22.91
N LYS A 21 -4.72 -34.91 21.99
CA LYS A 21 -5.17 -34.47 20.66
C LYS A 21 -6.50 -33.72 20.76
N VAL A 22 -6.50 -32.65 21.54
CA VAL A 22 -7.64 -31.75 21.71
C VAL A 22 -7.35 -30.50 20.90
N ASP A 23 -8.35 -30.02 20.17
CA ASP A 23 -8.26 -28.75 19.46
C ASP A 23 -8.18 -27.61 20.48
N PRO A 24 -7.05 -26.87 20.57
CA PRO A 24 -6.93 -25.77 21.52
C PRO A 24 -7.70 -24.52 21.05
N PHE A 25 -8.16 -24.48 19.80
CA PHE A 25 -8.79 -23.30 19.20
C PHE A 25 -10.30 -23.50 19.05
N VAL A 26 -10.98 -23.69 20.19
CA VAL A 26 -12.44 -23.73 20.21
C VAL A 26 -13.01 -22.34 20.37
N VAL A 27 -13.87 -21.93 19.45
CA VAL A 27 -14.57 -20.66 19.53
C VAL A 27 -15.80 -20.81 20.45
N PRO A 28 -16.08 -19.84 21.35
CA PRO A 28 -17.29 -19.88 22.18
C PRO A 28 -18.57 -19.92 21.34
N GLU A 29 -19.62 -20.52 21.92
CA GLU A 29 -20.95 -20.50 21.32
C GLU A 29 -21.41 -19.05 21.10
N GLY A 30 -21.96 -18.76 19.92
CA GLY A 30 -22.47 -17.44 19.57
C GLY A 30 -21.42 -16.38 19.19
N PHE A 31 -20.10 -16.70 19.15
CA PHE A 31 -19.04 -15.72 18.83
C PHE A 31 -19.29 -14.94 17.52
N PHE A 32 -19.86 -15.60 16.51
CA PHE A 32 -20.12 -15.00 15.20
C PHE A 32 -21.53 -14.40 15.04
N GLU A 33 -22.44 -14.52 16.01
CA GLU A 33 -23.83 -14.07 15.85
C GLU A 33 -23.95 -12.55 15.64
N GLY A 34 -23.08 -11.77 16.27
CA GLY A 34 -23.05 -10.30 16.12
C GLY A 34 -22.21 -9.80 14.94
N PHE A 35 -21.43 -10.67 14.29
CA PHE A 35 -20.43 -10.26 13.31
C PHE A 35 -21.04 -9.60 12.06
N PRO A 36 -22.09 -10.16 11.41
CA PRO A 36 -22.67 -9.54 10.22
C PRO A 36 -23.22 -8.13 10.49
N HIS A 37 -23.85 -7.93 11.64
CA HIS A 37 -24.38 -6.63 12.06
C HIS A 37 -23.26 -5.62 12.35
N ALA A 38 -22.19 -6.06 13.04
CA ALA A 38 -21.04 -5.21 13.33
C ALA A 38 -20.34 -4.75 12.05
N VAL A 39 -20.12 -5.66 11.09
CA VAL A 39 -19.48 -5.33 9.80
C VAL A 39 -20.37 -4.42 8.96
N GLY A 40 -21.66 -4.76 8.80
CA GLY A 40 -22.60 -3.96 8.02
C GLY A 40 -22.73 -2.51 8.53
N SER A 41 -22.78 -2.33 9.86
CA SER A 41 -22.84 -0.99 10.47
C SER A 41 -21.58 -0.15 10.21
N ARG A 42 -20.40 -0.78 10.17
CA ARG A 42 -19.12 -0.11 9.88
C ARG A 42 -19.03 0.34 8.43
N ILE A 43 -19.41 -0.52 7.49
CA ILE A 43 -19.41 -0.20 6.05
C ILE A 43 -20.33 1.00 5.74
N LEU A 44 -21.55 0.99 6.29
CA LEU A 44 -22.51 2.08 6.09
C LEU A 44 -22.01 3.41 6.69
N LYS A 45 -21.40 3.37 7.89
CA LYS A 45 -20.84 4.55 8.56
C LYS A 45 -19.62 5.11 7.83
N GLN A 46 -18.85 4.27 7.15
CA GLN A 46 -17.69 4.70 6.35
C GLN A 46 -18.13 5.37 5.04
N ARG A 47 -19.20 4.88 4.40
CA ARG A 47 -19.73 5.45 3.16
C ARG A 47 -20.26 6.88 3.32
N SER A 48 -20.88 7.20 4.46
CA SER A 48 -21.49 8.53 4.68
C SER A 48 -20.47 9.65 4.93
N LYS A 49 -19.24 9.33 5.36
CA LYS A 49 -18.19 10.35 5.58
C LYS A 49 -17.62 10.96 4.29
N ARG A 50 -17.73 10.25 3.16
CA ARG A 50 -17.24 10.74 1.84
C ARG A 50 -18.22 11.71 1.15
N ALA A 51 -19.47 11.82 1.62
CA ALA A 51 -20.49 12.69 1.02
C ALA A 51 -20.35 14.18 1.38
N GLY A 52 -19.45 14.54 2.32
CA GLY A 52 -19.32 15.91 2.82
C GLY A 52 -18.47 16.85 1.96
N TRP A 53 -17.58 16.34 1.09
CA TRP A 53 -16.64 17.18 0.36
C TRP A 53 -17.24 17.81 -0.92
N SER A 54 -18.19 17.11 -1.56
CA SER A 54 -18.87 17.63 -2.77
C SER A 54 -19.90 18.72 -2.49
N ALA A 55 -20.49 18.74 -1.28
CA ALA A 55 -21.45 19.77 -0.88
C ALA A 55 -20.80 21.13 -0.56
N PHE A 56 -19.48 21.17 -0.31
CA PHE A 56 -18.76 22.41 -0.05
C PHE A 56 -18.50 23.23 -1.32
N ILE A 57 -18.33 22.56 -2.47
CA ILE A 57 -18.00 23.18 -3.76
C ILE A 57 -19.25 23.82 -4.42
N LEU A 58 -20.47 23.40 -4.03
CA LEU A 58 -21.71 23.96 -4.57
C LEU A 58 -22.25 25.21 -3.83
N ARG A 59 -21.50 25.78 -2.88
CA ARG A 59 -21.91 27.05 -2.24
C ARG A 59 -21.61 28.23 -3.19
N PRO A 60 -22.60 29.09 -3.51
CA PRO A 60 -22.43 30.17 -4.50
C PRO A 60 -21.34 31.19 -4.12
N SER A 61 -20.95 31.26 -2.85
CA SER A 61 -19.86 32.11 -2.37
C SER A 61 -18.46 31.59 -2.76
N VAL A 62 -18.29 30.30 -3.00
CA VAL A 62 -16.99 29.69 -3.35
C VAL A 62 -16.70 29.83 -4.85
N VAL A 63 -17.74 29.74 -5.69
CA VAL A 63 -17.65 29.92 -7.15
C VAL A 63 -17.11 31.32 -7.51
N GLY A 64 -17.50 32.35 -6.76
CA GLY A 64 -17.00 33.72 -6.98
C GLY A 64 -15.49 33.88 -6.71
N ALA A 65 -14.96 33.22 -5.68
CA ALA A 65 -13.54 33.31 -5.33
C ALA A 65 -12.65 32.60 -6.36
N PHE A 66 -13.08 31.44 -6.88
CA PHE A 66 -12.36 30.73 -7.93
C PHE A 66 -12.33 31.49 -9.26
N ALA A 67 -13.41 32.22 -9.62
CA ALA A 67 -13.42 33.05 -10.82
C ALA A 67 -12.38 34.18 -10.74
N VAL A 68 -12.27 34.86 -9.59
CA VAL A 68 -11.26 35.91 -9.38
C VAL A 68 -9.85 35.31 -9.42
N PHE A 69 -9.63 34.17 -8.78
CA PHE A 69 -8.33 33.50 -8.79
C PHE A 69 -7.92 33.03 -10.19
N ALA A 70 -8.86 32.49 -10.98
CA ALA A 70 -8.62 32.10 -12.37
C ALA A 70 -8.27 33.31 -13.25
N VAL A 71 -8.91 34.45 -13.05
CA VAL A 71 -8.56 35.71 -13.75
C VAL A 71 -7.17 36.19 -13.36
N VAL A 72 -6.79 36.12 -12.09
CA VAL A 72 -5.44 36.48 -11.62
C VAL A 72 -4.38 35.53 -12.18
N LEU A 73 -4.63 34.22 -12.19
CA LEU A 73 -3.72 33.24 -12.79
C LEU A 73 -3.58 33.42 -14.29
N LEU A 74 -4.67 33.65 -15.02
CA LEU A 74 -4.61 33.97 -16.45
C LEU A 74 -3.86 35.26 -16.70
N ALA A 75 -4.07 36.29 -15.88
CA ALA A 75 -3.32 37.55 -15.98
C ALA A 75 -1.83 37.37 -15.65
N TRP A 76 -1.49 36.48 -14.71
CA TRP A 76 -0.11 36.11 -14.40
C TRP A 76 0.55 35.35 -15.56
N PHE A 77 -0.17 34.39 -16.14
CA PHE A 77 0.36 33.55 -17.22
C PHE A 77 0.42 34.29 -18.56
N ALA A 78 -0.51 35.22 -18.79
CA ALA A 78 -0.51 36.12 -19.95
C ALA A 78 0.41 37.33 -19.76
N TRP A 79 1.04 37.50 -18.59
CA TRP A 79 2.05 38.53 -18.41
C TRP A 79 3.26 38.12 -19.25
N PRO A 80 3.63 38.88 -20.30
CA PRO A 80 4.81 38.58 -21.06
C PRO A 80 6.00 38.76 -20.11
N VAL A 81 6.60 37.65 -19.70
CA VAL A 81 7.92 37.65 -19.09
C VAL A 81 8.83 38.33 -20.10
N GLN A 82 9.04 39.64 -19.91
CA GLN A 82 9.92 40.42 -20.73
C GLN A 82 11.28 39.73 -20.71
N GLU A 83 11.64 39.31 -21.92
CA GLU A 83 12.83 38.57 -22.28
C GLU A 83 14.03 38.99 -21.44
N HIS A 84 14.43 38.12 -20.52
CA HIS A 84 15.82 37.98 -20.12
C HIS A 84 16.48 36.96 -21.07
N LEU A 85 16.37 37.20 -22.38
CA LEU A 85 17.09 36.48 -23.44
C LEU A 85 18.38 37.22 -23.81
N GLU A 86 19.06 37.82 -22.82
CA GLU A 86 20.30 38.57 -23.05
C GLU A 86 21.35 38.32 -21.95
N SER A 87 21.46 37.10 -21.38
CA SER A 87 22.64 36.80 -20.53
C SER A 87 22.95 35.33 -20.25
N LEU A 88 22.60 34.37 -21.11
CA LEU A 88 23.08 32.99 -20.95
C LEU A 88 23.78 32.54 -22.23
N SER A 89 24.89 33.21 -22.51
CA SER A 89 26.03 32.57 -23.13
C SER A 89 26.36 31.29 -22.37
N GLU A 90 26.22 30.16 -23.05
CA GLU A 90 27.10 28.99 -22.90
C GLU A 90 27.45 28.59 -21.46
N GLN A 91 26.51 27.98 -20.74
CA GLN A 91 26.90 26.91 -19.83
C GLN A 91 26.22 25.64 -20.29
N VAL A 92 26.96 24.92 -21.14
CA VAL A 92 26.77 23.50 -21.38
C VAL A 92 27.01 22.81 -20.04
N ILE A 93 25.92 22.46 -19.36
CA ILE A 93 25.96 21.59 -18.20
C ILE A 93 26.19 20.18 -18.73
N GLU A 94 27.40 19.65 -18.52
CA GLU A 94 27.68 18.24 -18.76
C GLU A 94 26.83 17.37 -17.82
N PRO A 95 26.34 16.19 -18.27
CA PRO A 95 25.45 15.31 -17.51
C PRO A 95 26.09 14.70 -16.24
N GLU A 96 27.32 15.08 -15.88
CA GLU A 96 28.04 14.57 -14.71
C GLU A 96 27.69 15.31 -13.40
N GLU A 97 27.04 16.47 -13.44
CA GLU A 97 26.74 17.27 -12.23
C GLU A 97 25.26 17.26 -11.81
N LEU A 98 24.56 16.13 -12.01
CA LEU A 98 23.43 15.86 -11.12
C LEU A 98 24.04 15.56 -9.74
N PRO A 99 23.59 16.22 -8.64
CA PRO A 99 23.72 15.61 -7.33
C PRO A 99 22.77 14.40 -7.36
N GLN A 100 23.26 13.31 -7.95
CA GLN A 100 22.74 11.98 -7.69
C GLN A 100 22.70 11.91 -6.18
N GLY A 101 21.51 11.91 -5.60
CA GLY A 101 21.36 11.80 -4.16
C GLY A 101 22.18 10.58 -3.76
N THR A 102 23.34 10.83 -3.17
CA THR A 102 24.18 9.79 -2.62
C THR A 102 23.48 9.42 -1.34
N TRP A 103 22.43 8.61 -1.49
CA TRP A 103 22.01 7.74 -0.41
C TRP A 103 23.26 6.92 -0.13
N ASP A 104 23.99 7.33 0.89
CA ASP A 104 25.21 6.66 1.28
C ASP A 104 24.79 5.25 1.67
N THR A 105 25.03 4.31 0.76
CA THR A 105 24.61 2.93 0.93
C THR A 105 25.25 2.35 2.18
N ASP A 106 26.44 2.83 2.51
CA ASP A 106 27.18 2.42 3.70
C ASP A 106 26.44 2.86 4.98
N PHE A 107 25.84 4.06 4.99
CA PHE A 107 24.97 4.52 6.08
C PHE A 107 23.71 3.65 6.22
N LEU A 108 23.09 3.27 5.09
CA LEU A 108 21.93 2.36 5.11
C LEU A 108 22.30 0.97 5.64
N TYR A 109 23.44 0.41 5.26
CA TYR A 109 23.91 -0.89 5.75
C TYR A 109 24.31 -0.85 7.23
N GLU A 110 24.86 0.26 7.70
CA GLU A 110 25.24 0.46 9.10
C GLU A 110 24.02 0.64 10.03
N GLU A 111 22.97 1.35 9.57
CA GLU A 111 21.69 1.49 10.28
C GLU A 111 20.87 0.18 10.25
N LEU A 112 20.95 -0.60 9.15
CA LEU A 112 20.20 -1.85 9.01
C LEU A 112 20.81 -3.03 9.78
N GLY A 113 22.13 -3.03 10.02
CA GLY A 113 22.82 -4.06 10.78
C GLY A 113 22.66 -5.50 10.23
N GLU A 114 23.53 -6.41 10.64
CA GLU A 114 23.49 -7.81 10.15
C GLU A 114 22.21 -8.58 10.53
N GLU A 115 21.36 -8.05 11.41
CA GLU A 115 20.19 -8.75 11.95
C GLU A 115 18.84 -8.25 11.39
N GLY A 116 18.82 -7.19 10.59
CA GLY A 116 17.59 -6.41 10.36
C GLY A 116 16.69 -6.80 9.20
N PHE A 117 17.20 -7.41 8.12
CA PHE A 117 16.40 -7.53 6.87
C PHE A 117 16.54 -8.84 6.10
N ALA A 118 17.45 -9.74 6.47
CA ALA A 118 17.63 -11.01 5.78
C ALA A 118 16.61 -12.10 6.18
N THR A 119 15.44 -11.71 6.70
CA THR A 119 14.29 -12.59 6.56
C THR A 119 13.85 -12.48 5.10
N THR A 120 14.48 -13.25 4.22
CA THR A 120 13.87 -13.61 2.95
C THR A 120 12.49 -14.15 3.29
N MET A 121 11.48 -13.28 3.16
CA MET A 121 10.10 -13.70 3.10
C MET A 121 10.04 -14.62 1.89
N ASP A 122 10.19 -15.92 2.16
CA ASP A 122 9.94 -17.00 1.21
C ASP A 122 8.42 -16.99 0.99
N LEU A 123 7.97 -15.98 0.27
CA LEU A 123 6.61 -15.90 -0.22
C LEU A 123 6.51 -17.06 -1.20
N PRO A 124 5.62 -18.04 -0.95
CA PRO A 124 5.34 -19.03 -1.97
C PRO A 124 4.89 -18.24 -3.21
N MET A 125 5.71 -18.25 -4.27
CA MET A 125 5.33 -17.76 -5.61
C MET A 125 4.33 -18.74 -6.24
N ASP A 126 3.35 -19.14 -5.46
CA ASP A 126 2.20 -19.90 -5.89
C ASP A 126 1.15 -18.89 -6.33
N ASP A 127 0.74 -18.99 -7.58
CA ASP A 127 -0.19 -18.05 -8.21
C ASP A 127 -1.49 -17.92 -7.41
N GLU A 128 -1.88 -18.98 -6.68
CA GLU A 128 -3.08 -19.01 -5.84
C GLU A 128 -2.94 -18.13 -4.59
N VAL A 129 -1.77 -18.09 -3.96
CA VAL A 129 -1.50 -17.21 -2.80
C VAL A 129 -1.44 -15.75 -3.24
N LEU A 130 -0.82 -15.50 -4.40
CA LEU A 130 -0.74 -14.17 -4.99
C LEU A 130 -2.12 -13.65 -5.37
N PHE A 131 -2.98 -14.51 -5.93
CA PHE A 131 -4.36 -14.17 -6.24
C PHE A 131 -5.20 -13.91 -4.99
N ALA A 132 -5.01 -14.69 -3.92
CA ALA A 132 -5.66 -14.46 -2.63
C ALA A 132 -5.26 -13.11 -2.02
N TYR A 133 -3.99 -12.73 -2.13
CA TYR A 133 -3.49 -11.42 -1.70
C TYR A 133 -4.09 -10.27 -2.51
N LEU A 134 -4.14 -10.39 -3.84
CA LEU A 134 -4.74 -9.39 -4.73
C LEU A 134 -6.23 -9.17 -4.43
N ILE A 135 -6.99 -10.25 -4.19
CA ILE A 135 -8.39 -10.17 -3.78
C ILE A 135 -8.54 -9.50 -2.42
N ASN A 136 -7.67 -9.85 -1.45
CA ASN A 136 -7.74 -9.32 -0.09
C ASN A 136 -7.46 -7.81 -0.06
N GLU A 137 -6.51 -7.34 -0.85
CA GLU A 137 -6.12 -5.92 -0.92
C GLU A 137 -6.92 -5.11 -1.97
N ASP A 138 -7.95 -5.70 -2.60
CA ASP A 138 -8.78 -5.09 -3.66
C ASP A 138 -7.93 -4.49 -4.81
N LEU A 139 -6.77 -5.12 -5.07
CA LEU A 139 -5.84 -4.74 -6.14
C LEU A 139 -6.17 -5.55 -7.39
N SER A 140 -6.61 -4.86 -8.44
CA SER A 140 -6.81 -5.49 -9.75
C SER A 140 -5.47 -5.69 -10.46
N LEU A 141 -5.28 -6.88 -11.05
CA LEU A 141 -4.11 -7.22 -11.89
C LEU A 141 -3.84 -6.17 -12.98
N ASP A 142 -4.89 -5.62 -13.58
CA ASP A 142 -4.79 -4.59 -14.62
C ASP A 142 -4.00 -3.35 -14.13
N LEU A 143 -4.14 -2.99 -12.85
CA LEU A 143 -3.49 -1.81 -12.25
C LEU A 143 -1.97 -2.02 -12.09
N LEU A 144 -1.54 -3.27 -11.91
CA LEU A 144 -0.12 -3.63 -11.75
C LEU A 144 0.60 -3.75 -13.09
N THR A 145 -0.10 -4.15 -14.15
CA THR A 145 0.46 -4.21 -15.51
C THR A 145 0.53 -2.87 -16.22
N ASP A 146 -0.26 -1.87 -15.81
CA ASP A 146 -0.21 -0.52 -16.39
C ASP A 146 0.96 0.33 -15.84
N GLU A 147 1.59 -0.08 -14.74
CA GLU A 147 2.69 0.65 -14.08
C GLU A 147 4.10 0.11 -14.42
N LEU A 148 4.19 -0.78 -15.43
CA LEU A 148 5.41 -1.44 -15.93
C LEU A 148 5.72 -1.01 -17.37
#